data_AF-A0A7K9Z0S3-F1
#
_entry.id   AF-A0A7K9Z0S3-F1
#
_cell.length_a   1.000
_cell.length_b   1.000
_cell.length_c   1.000
_cell.angle_alpha   90.00
_cell.angle_beta   90.00
_cell.angle_gamma   90.00
#
_symmetry.space_group_name_H-M   'P 1'
#
loop_
_entity.id
_entity.type
_entity.pdbx_description
1 polymer ?
#
loop_
_entity_poly.entity_id
_entity_poly.type
_entity_poly.pdbx_seq_one_letter_code
_entity_poly.pdbx_strand_id
1 'polypeptide(L)'
;EDFLNLIFKAMMKDSLNSSHPVSSAVQSSEQIEEMFDSLSYIKGASLLMMLKHYLTKDVFQAGIEVYLHNHKYGSAQSDDLWDSMNEITNGTLDVKKLMKTWVLHKGFPLVTISRKGKIISLHQEKFSYRVEPDNWTSDA
;
A
#
# COMPACT_ATOMS: atom_id res chain seq x y z
N GLU A 1 10.98 -7.89 -16.65
CA GLU A 1 9.57 -8.14 -16.32
C GLU A 1 8.88 -6.79 -16.18
N ASP A 2 7.67 -6.63 -16.73
CA ASP A 2 6.93 -5.36 -16.66
C ASP A 2 6.49 -5.06 -15.21
N PHE A 3 6.58 -3.80 -14.77
CA PHE A 3 6.22 -3.39 -13.41
C PHE A 3 4.75 -3.71 -13.10
N LEU A 4 3.87 -3.56 -14.10
CA LEU A 4 2.45 -3.89 -13.95
C LEU A 4 2.23 -5.37 -13.59
N ASN A 5 3.00 -6.28 -14.17
CA ASN A 5 2.91 -7.71 -13.86
C ASN A 5 3.36 -8.01 -12.43
N LEU A 6 4.36 -7.29 -11.92
CA LEU A 6 4.78 -7.41 -10.53
C LEU A 6 3.67 -6.94 -9.58
N ILE A 7 2.96 -5.84 -9.92
CA ILE A 7 1.82 -5.35 -9.15
C ILE A 7 0.73 -6.42 -9.07
N PHE A 8 0.35 -7.05 -10.19
CA PHE A 8 -0.68 -8.10 -10.17
C PHE A 8 -0.30 -9.29 -9.28
N LYS A 9 0.96 -9.73 -9.33
CA LYS A 9 1.46 -10.80 -8.43
C LYS A 9 1.40 -10.38 -6.96
N ALA A 10 1.80 -9.14 -6.65
CA ALA A 10 1.71 -8.61 -5.30
C ALA A 10 0.27 -8.48 -4.81
N MET A 11 -0.65 -8.02 -5.66
CA MET A 11 -2.09 -7.97 -5.34
C MET A 11 -2.67 -9.37 -5.10
N MET A 12 -2.29 -10.38 -5.88
CA MET A 12 -2.72 -11.75 -5.62
C MET A 12 -2.26 -12.22 -4.23
N LYS A 13 -0.98 -12.02 -3.88
CA LYS A 13 -0.47 -12.35 -2.54
C LYS A 13 -1.19 -11.56 -1.44
N ASP A 14 -1.38 -10.27 -1.64
CA ASP A 14 -1.98 -9.36 -0.64
C ASP A 14 -3.48 -9.59 -0.42
N SER A 15 -4.15 -10.24 -1.37
CA SER A 15 -5.56 -10.62 -1.26
C SER A 15 -5.80 -11.82 -0.32
N LEU A 16 -4.75 -12.56 0.04
CA LEU A 16 -4.84 -13.73 0.91
C LEU A 16 -4.98 -13.32 2.38
N ASN A 17 -5.66 -14.15 3.17
CA ASN A 17 -5.76 -13.88 4.61
C ASN A 17 -4.40 -14.02 5.34
N SER A 18 -3.45 -14.76 4.78
CA SER A 18 -2.08 -14.87 5.28
C SER A 18 -1.19 -13.66 4.97
N SER A 19 -1.70 -12.65 4.23
CA SER A 19 -0.97 -11.39 4.00
C SER A 19 -0.73 -10.63 5.33
N HIS A 20 0.19 -9.67 5.29
CA HIS A 20 0.51 -8.74 6.38
C HIS A 20 0.49 -7.27 5.90
N PRO A 21 0.34 -6.30 6.83
CA PRO A 21 0.58 -4.89 6.54
C PRO A 21 2.00 -4.62 6.02
N VAL A 22 2.17 -3.55 5.23
CA VAL A 22 3.50 -3.11 4.76
C VAL A 22 4.40 -2.73 5.93
N SER A 23 3.84 -2.04 6.92
CA SER A 23 4.51 -1.74 8.19
C SER A 23 3.95 -2.66 9.27
N SER A 24 4.71 -3.70 9.61
CA SER A 24 4.36 -4.69 10.63
C SER A 24 5.44 -4.75 11.72
N ALA A 25 5.02 -5.03 12.96
CA ALA A 25 5.98 -5.30 14.03
C ALA A 25 6.61 -6.68 13.84
N VAL A 26 7.93 -6.77 14.02
CA VAL A 26 8.71 -8.01 13.93
C VAL A 26 9.56 -8.17 15.19
N GLN A 27 9.73 -9.40 15.66
CA GLN A 27 10.38 -9.73 16.94
C GLN A 27 11.37 -10.89 16.85
N SER A 28 11.37 -11.67 15.76
CA SER A 28 12.32 -12.77 15.54
C SER A 28 13.11 -12.59 14.23
N SER A 29 14.24 -13.29 14.11
CA SER A 29 15.06 -13.28 12.89
C SER A 29 14.28 -13.78 11.68
N GLU A 30 13.45 -14.80 11.86
CA GLU A 30 12.58 -15.35 10.81
C GLU A 30 11.56 -14.30 10.35
N GLN A 31 10.94 -13.57 11.29
CA GLN A 31 10.02 -12.49 10.95
C GLN A 31 10.73 -11.32 10.24
N ILE A 32 12.00 -11.06 10.56
CA ILE A 32 12.80 -10.06 9.83
C ILE A 32 13.05 -10.52 8.40
N GLU A 33 13.41 -11.79 8.19
CA GLU A 33 13.59 -12.36 6.85
C GLU A 33 12.30 -12.35 6.03
N GLU A 34 11.15 -12.63 6.67
CA GLU A 34 9.83 -12.57 6.03
C GLU A 34 9.45 -11.18 5.51
N MET A 35 10.01 -10.10 6.07
CA MET A 35 9.77 -8.75 5.57
C MET A 35 10.45 -8.49 4.20
N PHE A 36 11.38 -9.33 3.76
CA PHE A 36 12.02 -9.22 2.44
C PHE A 36 11.16 -9.85 1.34
N ASP A 37 9.93 -9.36 1.19
CA ASP A 37 8.92 -9.96 0.33
C ASP A 37 8.30 -8.99 -0.69
N SER A 38 7.45 -9.50 -1.58
CA SER A 38 6.80 -8.66 -2.59
C SER A 38 5.90 -7.56 -2.02
N LEU A 39 5.45 -7.62 -0.77
CA LEU A 39 4.66 -6.55 -0.16
C LEU A 39 5.57 -5.35 0.18
N SER A 40 6.69 -5.58 0.85
CA SER A 40 7.65 -4.51 1.15
C SER A 40 8.17 -3.83 -0.11
N TYR A 41 8.51 -4.61 -1.14
CA TYR A 41 9.05 -4.07 -2.39
C TYR A 41 7.96 -3.51 -3.32
N ILE A 42 7.01 -4.34 -3.75
CA ILE A 42 6.10 -4.00 -4.85
C ILE A 42 4.88 -3.22 -4.36
N LYS A 43 4.25 -3.64 -3.25
CA LYS A 43 3.14 -2.86 -2.67
C LYS A 43 3.66 -1.51 -2.16
N GLY A 44 4.82 -1.48 -1.49
CA GLY A 44 5.51 -0.25 -1.11
C GLY A 44 5.73 0.71 -2.29
N ALA A 45 6.35 0.25 -3.37
CA ALA A 45 6.54 1.05 -4.58
C ALA A 45 5.22 1.51 -5.23
N SER A 46 4.19 0.65 -5.22
CA SER A 46 2.86 0.98 -5.75
C SER A 46 2.17 2.08 -4.95
N LEU A 47 2.31 2.07 -3.62
CA LEU A 47 1.80 3.13 -2.75
C LEU A 47 2.50 4.47 -2.99
N LEU A 48 3.83 4.46 -3.16
CA LEU A 48 4.58 5.66 -3.55
C LEU A 48 4.15 6.17 -4.93
N MET A 49 3.92 5.26 -5.88
CA MET A 49 3.42 5.63 -7.20
C MET A 49 2.02 6.24 -7.13
N MET A 50 1.10 5.66 -6.35
CA MET A 50 -0.24 6.21 -6.12
C MET A 50 -0.15 7.61 -5.50
N LEU A 51 0.68 7.78 -4.47
CA LEU A 51 0.86 9.06 -3.80
C LEU A 51 1.47 10.11 -4.74
N LYS A 52 2.47 9.76 -5.55
CA LYS A 52 3.05 10.65 -6.58
C LYS A 52 2.00 11.17 -7.56
N HIS A 53 1.08 10.31 -8.01
CA HIS A 53 0.00 10.74 -8.91
C HIS A 53 -1.02 11.61 -8.19
N TYR A 54 -1.32 11.32 -6.92
CA TYR A 54 -2.26 12.11 -6.12
C TYR A 54 -1.72 13.51 -5.79
N LEU A 55 -0.45 13.64 -5.43
CA LEU A 55 0.18 14.90 -5.04
C LEU A 55 0.72 15.72 -6.23
N THR A 56 0.90 15.11 -7.39
CA THR A 56 1.76 15.54 -8.51
C THR A 56 3.25 15.23 -8.32
N LYS A 57 3.97 15.17 -9.45
CA LYS A 57 5.40 14.84 -9.49
C LYS A 57 6.25 15.85 -8.71
N ASP A 58 5.98 17.13 -8.87
CA ASP A 58 6.83 18.19 -8.31
C ASP A 58 6.69 18.28 -6.79
N VAL A 59 5.46 18.19 -6.28
CA VAL A 59 5.18 18.12 -4.83
C VAL A 59 5.80 16.88 -4.21
N PHE A 60 5.64 15.72 -4.86
CA PHE A 60 6.23 14.47 -4.38
C PHE A 60 7.75 14.54 -4.35
N GLN A 61 8.38 15.05 -5.40
CA GLN A 61 9.84 15.19 -5.46
C GLN A 61 10.36 16.15 -4.38
N ALA A 62 9.74 17.32 -4.22
CA ALA A 62 10.12 18.26 -3.17
C ALA A 62 10.00 17.62 -1.77
N GLY A 63 8.95 16.83 -1.51
CA GLY A 63 8.78 16.14 -0.23
C GLY A 63 9.86 15.08 0.02
N ILE A 64 10.31 14.38 -1.03
CA ILE A 64 11.46 13.46 -0.94
C ILE A 64 12.76 14.21 -0.67
N GLU A 65 12.99 15.36 -1.31
CA GLU A 65 14.18 16.18 -1.08
C GLU A 65 14.26 16.66 0.37
N VAL A 66 13.13 17.15 0.93
CA VAL A 66 13.02 17.52 2.35
C VAL A 66 13.28 16.31 3.25
N TYR A 67 12.63 15.17 2.97
CA TYR A 67 12.80 13.94 3.75
C TYR A 67 14.25 13.50 3.85
N LEU A 68 14.95 13.45 2.71
CA LEU A 68 16.35 13.05 2.64
C LEU A 68 17.28 14.07 3.32
N HIS A 69 17.00 15.36 3.20
CA HIS A 69 17.79 16.39 3.87
C HIS A 69 17.65 16.32 5.40
N ASN A 70 16.42 16.12 5.90
CA ASN A 70 16.12 16.10 7.32
C ASN A 70 16.65 14.85 8.03
N HIS A 71 16.68 13.71 7.34
CA HIS A 71 17.10 12.42 7.90
C HIS A 71 18.49 11.96 7.43
N LYS A 72 19.29 12.86 6.83
CA LYS A 72 20.64 12.55 6.39
C LYS A 72 21.49 12.02 7.56
N TYR A 73 22.15 10.88 7.34
CA TYR A 73 22.97 10.20 8.35
C TYR A 73 22.22 9.76 9.61
N GLY A 74 20.89 9.75 9.58
CA GLY A 74 20.03 9.34 10.67
C GLY A 74 19.25 8.05 10.37
N SER A 75 18.22 7.82 11.17
CA SER A 75 17.21 6.78 10.96
C SER A 75 15.84 7.44 10.86
N ALA A 76 14.89 6.74 10.24
CA ALA A 76 13.54 7.24 10.04
C ALA A 76 12.51 6.11 10.26
N GLN A 77 11.30 6.51 10.63
CA GLN A 77 10.09 5.70 10.69
C GLN A 77 9.12 6.13 9.59
N SER A 78 8.05 5.36 9.38
CA SER A 78 7.08 5.65 8.31
C SER A 78 6.47 7.05 8.42
N ASP A 79 6.25 7.53 9.65
CA ASP A 79 5.65 8.84 9.91
C ASP A 79 6.51 10.01 9.40
N ASP A 80 7.84 9.88 9.46
CA ASP A 80 8.79 10.93 9.04
C ASP A 80 8.70 11.24 7.55
N LEU A 81 8.43 10.21 6.73
CA LEU A 81 8.20 10.38 5.30
C LEU A 81 6.92 11.18 5.03
N TRP A 82 5.85 10.89 5.76
CA TRP A 82 4.57 11.58 5.59
C TRP A 82 4.61 13.01 6.10
N ASP A 83 5.35 13.26 7.18
CA ASP A 83 5.57 14.61 7.72
C ASP A 83 6.31 15.49 6.70
N SER A 84 7.35 14.95 6.05
CA SER A 84 8.07 15.67 4.99
C SER A 84 7.19 16.04 3.80
N MET A 85 6.19 15.21 3.47
CA MET A 85 5.21 15.51 2.43
C MET A 85 4.19 16.58 2.87
N ASN A 86 3.76 16.54 4.13
CA ASN A 86 2.85 17.52 4.73
C ASN A 86 3.46 18.94 4.78
N GLU A 87 4.79 19.03 4.96
CA GLU A 87 5.52 20.29 4.88
C GLU A 87 5.36 20.96 3.52
N ILE A 88 5.44 20.20 2.43
CA ILE A 88 5.29 20.74 1.06
C ILE A 88 3.84 21.08 0.72
N THR A 89 2.88 20.29 1.20
CA THR A 89 1.45 20.58 0.97
C THR A 89 0.91 21.70 1.85
N ASN A 90 1.74 22.29 2.72
CA ASN A 90 1.36 23.31 3.72
C ASN A 90 0.16 22.88 4.57
N GLY A 91 0.05 21.57 4.87
CA GLY A 91 -1.06 21.01 5.67
C GLY A 91 -2.45 21.08 5.02
N THR A 92 -2.56 21.47 3.74
CA THR A 92 -3.84 21.45 3.01
C THR A 92 -4.39 20.03 2.82
N LEU A 93 -3.50 19.05 2.90
CA LEU A 93 -3.78 17.62 2.85
C LEU A 93 -3.01 16.94 3.98
N ASP A 94 -3.71 16.10 4.73
CA ASP A 94 -3.09 15.23 5.74
C ASP A 94 -2.64 13.91 5.09
N VAL A 95 -1.42 13.91 4.55
CA VAL A 95 -0.79 12.76 3.88
C VAL A 95 -0.60 11.61 4.86
N LYS A 96 -0.26 11.90 6.12
CA LYS A 96 -0.09 10.89 7.17
C LYS A 96 -1.38 10.12 7.40
N LYS A 97 -2.50 10.82 7.58
CA LYS A 97 -3.82 10.19 7.73
C LYS A 97 -4.23 9.39 6.51
N LEU A 98 -3.96 9.91 5.30
CA LEU A 98 -4.23 9.20 4.05
C LEU A 98 -3.46 7.88 3.97
N MET A 99 -2.14 7.92 4.22
CA MET A 99 -1.25 6.77 4.04
C MET A 99 -1.31 5.76 5.18
N LYS A 100 -1.75 6.16 6.37
CA LYS A 100 -1.87 5.28 7.54
C LYS A 100 -2.66 4.00 7.25
N THR A 101 -3.82 4.10 6.59
CA THR A 101 -4.63 2.92 6.25
C THR A 101 -3.90 1.99 5.27
N TRP A 102 -3.18 2.55 4.31
CA TRP A 102 -2.48 1.78 3.28
C TRP A 102 -1.28 1.00 3.80
N VAL A 103 -0.58 1.51 4.81
CA VAL A 103 0.63 0.87 5.37
C VAL A 103 0.35 -0.01 6.58
N LEU A 104 -0.69 0.30 7.38
CA LEU A 104 -1.00 -0.43 8.61
C LEU A 104 -2.05 -1.54 8.44
N HIS A 105 -2.78 -1.57 7.32
CA HIS A 105 -3.74 -2.65 7.06
C HIS A 105 -3.28 -3.54 5.90
N LYS A 106 -3.49 -4.85 6.05
CA LYS A 106 -3.26 -5.85 4.98
C LYS A 106 -4.36 -5.80 3.91
N GLY A 107 -4.01 -6.17 2.68
CA GLY A 107 -4.92 -6.14 1.54
C GLY A 107 -5.10 -4.75 0.93
N PHE A 108 -6.09 -4.66 0.05
CA PHE A 108 -6.46 -3.47 -0.71
C PHE A 108 -7.98 -3.47 -0.97
N PRO A 109 -8.57 -2.31 -1.31
CA PRO A 109 -10.01 -2.23 -1.55
C PRO A 109 -10.39 -2.75 -2.94
N LEU A 110 -11.55 -3.42 -3.00
CA LEU A 110 -12.35 -3.54 -4.21
C LEU A 110 -13.22 -2.29 -4.33
N VAL A 111 -13.12 -1.57 -5.44
CA VAL A 111 -13.97 -0.41 -5.73
C VAL A 111 -14.99 -0.80 -6.80
N THR A 112 -16.25 -0.90 -6.38
CA THR A 112 -17.39 -1.22 -7.26
C THR A 112 -18.00 0.08 -7.77
N ILE A 113 -18.11 0.20 -9.09
CA ILE A 113 -18.66 1.37 -9.77
C ILE A 113 -20.01 1.01 -10.39
N SER A 114 -21.04 1.78 -10.07
CA SER A 114 -22.38 1.67 -10.66
C SER A 114 -22.78 2.98 -11.32
N ARG A 115 -23.38 2.92 -12.51
CA ARG A 115 -23.81 4.12 -13.25
C ARG A 115 -25.31 4.08 -13.52
N LYS A 116 -26.02 5.15 -13.14
CA LYS A 116 -27.42 5.39 -13.46
C LYS A 116 -27.55 6.72 -14.19
N GLY A 117 -27.60 6.67 -15.52
CA GLY A 117 -27.60 7.86 -16.38
C GLY A 117 -26.31 8.67 -16.23
N LYS A 118 -26.41 9.88 -15.66
CA LYS A 118 -25.27 10.76 -15.34
C LYS A 118 -24.71 10.57 -13.93
N ILE A 119 -25.37 9.79 -13.08
CA ILE A 119 -24.92 9.54 -11.69
C ILE A 119 -23.97 8.35 -11.70
N ILE A 120 -22.77 8.54 -11.15
CA ILE A 120 -21.78 7.49 -10.90
C ILE A 120 -21.70 7.30 -9.38
N SER A 121 -22.03 6.09 -8.92
CA SER A 121 -21.94 5.68 -7.52
C SER A 121 -20.74 4.77 -7.34
N LEU A 122 -19.94 5.04 -6.30
CA LEU A 122 -18.77 4.27 -5.93
C LEU A 122 -19.01 3.64 -4.55
N HIS A 123 -18.66 2.37 -4.43
CA HIS A 123 -18.64 1.64 -3.17
C HIS A 123 -17.29 0.96 -3.01
N GLN A 124 -16.71 0.99 -1.80
CA GLN A 124 -15.48 0.27 -1.51
C GLN A 124 -15.69 -0.75 -0.40
N GLU A 125 -15.06 -1.91 -0.56
CA GLU A 125 -14.98 -2.98 0.44
C GLU A 125 -13.61 -3.66 0.38
N LYS A 126 -13.26 -4.48 1.36
CA LYS A 126 -11.98 -5.20 1.34
C LYS A 126 -12.02 -6.30 0.27
N PHE A 127 -11.08 -6.28 -0.67
CA PHE A 127 -10.89 -7.42 -1.57
C PHE A 127 -10.25 -8.58 -0.79
N SER A 128 -10.83 -9.78 -0.89
CA SER A 128 -10.26 -11.00 -0.30
C SER A 128 -10.44 -12.14 -1.28
N TYR A 129 -9.35 -12.79 -1.67
CA TYR A 129 -9.42 -13.97 -2.51
C TYR A 129 -9.81 -15.17 -1.64
N ARG A 130 -11.00 -15.72 -1.88
CA ARG A 130 -11.44 -16.97 -1.26
C ARG A 130 -11.01 -18.12 -2.17
N VAL A 131 -10.13 -18.99 -1.66
CA VAL A 131 -9.99 -20.33 -2.21
C VAL A 131 -11.18 -21.11 -1.67
N GLU A 132 -12.19 -21.36 -2.50
CA GLU A 132 -13.20 -22.38 -2.19
C GLU A 132 -12.42 -23.69 -1.95
N PRO A 133 -12.63 -24.38 -0.81
CA PRO A 133 -12.04 -25.69 -0.63
C PRO A 133 -12.53 -26.58 -1.77
N ASP A 134 -11.59 -27.21 -2.47
CA ASP A 134 -11.87 -28.23 -3.46
C ASP A 134 -12.80 -29.27 -2.81
N ASN A 135 -14.09 -29.26 -3.19
CA ASN A 135 -15.05 -30.30 -2.81
C ASN A 135 -14.71 -31.58 -3.59
N TRP A 136 -13.55 -32.19 -3.30
CA TRP A 136 -13.34 -33.60 -3.61
C TRP A 136 -14.06 -34.42 -2.54
N THR A 137 -15.34 -34.69 -2.78
CA THR A 137 -15.95 -35.89 -2.22
C THR A 137 -15.27 -37.07 -2.89
N SER A 138 -14.34 -37.72 -2.19
CA SER A 138 -13.96 -39.07 -2.54
C SER A 138 -15.17 -39.94 -2.25
N ASP A 139 -15.95 -40.24 -3.30
CA ASP A 139 -16.90 -41.36 -3.23
C ASP A 139 -16.07 -42.63 -3.06
N ALA A 140 -16.02 -43.12 -1.82
CA ALA A 140 -15.57 -44.44 -1.42
C ALA A 140 -16.75 -45.18 -0.79
#